data_AF-A0A7C2U5R0-F1
#
_entry.id   AF-A0A7C2U5R0-F1
#
_cell.length_a   1.000
_cell.length_b   1.000
_cell.length_c   1.000
_cell.angle_alpha   90.00
_cell.angle_beta   90.00
_cell.angle_gamma   90.00
#
_symmetry.space_group_name_H-M   'P 1'
#
loop_
_entity.id
_entity.type
_entity.pdbx_description
1 polymer ?
#
loop_
_entity_poly.entity_id
_entity_poly.type
_entity_poly.pdbx_seq_one_letter_code
_entity_poly.pdbx_strand_id
1 'polypeptide(L)'
;MNTATAILRKEHEAILRMLDVAEEVSRRLDRGEPVAPETLAGLLEFFKLFADQCHHGKEEDLLFPALERKGMPRHGGPLAVMLAEHDQGRAFVHEM
;
A
#
# COMPACT_ATOMS: atom_id res chain seq x y z
N MET A 1 -0.71 24.42 -7.01
CA MET A 1 -1.78 23.40 -6.89
C MET A 1 -1.12 22.04 -6.85
N ASN A 2 -1.42 21.20 -5.87
CA ASN A 2 -1.02 19.79 -5.93
C ASN A 2 -1.91 19.08 -6.96
N THR A 3 -1.31 18.38 -7.92
CA THR A 3 -2.04 17.51 -8.84
C THR A 3 -2.47 16.24 -8.10
N ALA A 4 -3.50 15.54 -8.61
CA ALA A 4 -3.92 14.25 -8.06
C ALA A 4 -2.76 13.25 -7.98
N THR A 5 -1.90 13.21 -9.00
CA THR A 5 -0.71 12.34 -9.03
C THR A 5 0.39 12.78 -8.06
N ALA A 6 0.50 14.07 -7.73
CA ALA A 6 1.42 14.54 -6.69
C ALA A 6 0.96 14.11 -5.28
N ILE A 7 -0.37 14.03 -5.06
CA ILE A 7 -0.93 13.50 -3.81
C ILE A 7 -0.58 12.03 -3.66
N LEU A 8 -0.84 11.20 -4.69
CA LEU A 8 -0.50 9.77 -4.67
C LEU A 8 1.00 9.53 -4.42
N ARG A 9 1.88 10.31 -5.05
CA ARG A 9 3.33 10.25 -4.79
C ARG A 9 3.70 10.57 -3.35
N LYS A 10 3.05 11.56 -2.74
CA LYS A 10 3.27 11.89 -1.32
C LYS A 10 2.77 10.77 -0.40
N GLU A 11 1.68 10.11 -0.76
CA GLU A 11 1.15 8.96 -0.01
C GLU A 11 2.10 7.76 -0.10
N HIS A 12 2.73 7.52 -1.26
CA HIS A 12 3.81 6.53 -1.38
C HIS A 12 4.96 6.80 -0.39
N GLU A 13 5.35 8.06 -0.18
CA GLU A 13 6.40 8.35 0.82
C GLU A 13 5.98 7.94 2.24
N ALA A 14 4.69 8.02 2.58
CA ALA A 14 4.19 7.55 3.87
C ALA A 14 4.17 6.01 3.93
N ILE A 15 3.74 5.35 2.85
CA ILE A 15 3.72 3.88 2.75
C ILE A 15 5.13 3.31 2.87
N LEU A 16 6.11 3.87 2.14
CA LEU A 16 7.51 3.45 2.21
C LEU A 16 8.09 3.61 3.62
N ARG A 17 7.84 4.75 4.29
CA ARG A 17 8.28 4.93 5.69
C ARG A 17 7.65 3.90 6.62
N MET A 18 6.39 3.51 6.40
CA MET A 18 5.75 2.49 7.25
C MET A 18 6.29 1.09 6.97
N LEU A 19 6.69 0.79 5.73
CA LEU A 19 7.41 -0.44 5.41
C LEU A 19 8.77 -0.52 6.13
N ASP A 20 9.52 0.59 6.20
CA ASP A 20 10.77 0.64 6.98
C ASP A 20 10.52 0.34 8.48
N VAL A 21 9.43 0.87 9.03
CA VAL A 21 9.02 0.59 10.42
C VAL A 21 8.62 -0.88 10.59
N ALA A 22 7.85 -1.44 9.66
CA ALA A 22 7.46 -2.85 9.69
C ALA A 22 8.67 -3.78 9.62
N GLU A 23 9.67 -3.44 8.78
CA GLU A 23 10.91 -4.20 8.67
C GLU A 23 11.69 -4.17 9.99
N GLU A 24 11.86 -3.00 10.62
CA GLU A 24 12.56 -2.96 11.91
C GLU A 24 11.79 -3.69 13.01
N VAL A 25 10.46 -3.58 13.03
CA VAL A 25 9.62 -4.37 13.96
C VAL A 25 9.84 -5.87 13.77
N SER A 26 9.88 -6.35 12.53
CA SER A 26 10.19 -7.76 12.21
C SER A 26 11.56 -8.16 12.75
N ARG A 27 12.61 -7.36 12.49
CA ARG A 27 13.96 -7.66 12.98
C ARG A 27 14.04 -7.69 14.50
N ARG A 28 13.30 -6.83 15.20
CA ARG A 28 13.23 -6.82 16.67
C ARG A 28 12.59 -8.10 17.19
N LEU A 29 11.49 -8.54 16.58
CA LEU A 29 10.83 -9.80 16.92
C LEU A 29 11.77 -10.99 16.69
N ASP A 30 12.51 -11.03 15.57
CA ASP A 30 13.49 -12.08 15.27
C ASP A 30 14.63 -12.15 16.31
N ARG A 31 15.02 -11.00 16.87
CA ARG A 31 16.01 -10.89 17.95
C ARG A 31 15.42 -11.23 19.34
N GLY A 32 14.13 -11.51 19.44
CA GLY A 32 13.44 -11.75 20.71
C GLY A 32 13.24 -10.49 21.56
N GLU A 33 13.33 -9.30 20.95
CA GLU A 33 13.09 -8.03 21.64
C GLU A 33 11.59 -7.77 21.80
N PRO A 34 11.17 -7.14 22.91
CA PRO A 34 9.76 -6.81 23.11
C PRO A 34 9.31 -5.71 22.14
N VAL A 35 8.19 -5.97 21.45
CA VAL A 35 7.45 -4.98 20.66
C VAL A 35 6.08 -4.79 21.30
N ALA A 36 5.67 -3.53 21.47
CA ALA A 36 4.38 -3.21 22.05
C ALA A 36 3.25 -3.71 21.12
N PRO A 37 2.21 -4.41 21.62
CA PRO A 37 1.09 -4.86 20.81
C PRO A 37 0.42 -3.73 20.01
N GLU A 38 0.40 -2.51 20.58
CA GLU A 38 -0.16 -1.32 19.95
C GLU A 38 0.63 -0.90 18.69
N THR A 39 1.94 -1.16 18.65
CA THR A 39 2.76 -0.93 17.46
C THR A 39 2.35 -1.87 16.33
N LEU A 40 2.12 -3.15 16.64
CA LEU A 40 1.66 -4.14 15.65
C LEU A 40 0.26 -3.80 15.14
N ALA A 41 -0.66 -3.45 16.06
CA ALA A 41 -2.01 -3.03 15.72
C ALA A 41 -2.01 -1.78 14.82
N GLY A 42 -1.17 -0.79 15.13
CA GLY A 42 -1.05 0.43 14.33
C GLY A 42 -0.47 0.19 12.93
N LEU A 43 0.49 -0.73 12.79
CA LEU A 43 0.99 -1.15 11.49
C LEU A 43 -0.11 -1.78 10.65
N LEU A 44 -0.85 -2.74 11.23
CA LEU A 44 -1.97 -3.40 10.55
C LEU A 44 -3.06 -2.42 10.15
N GLU A 45 -3.43 -1.50 11.03
CA GLU A 45 -4.40 -0.44 10.74
C GLU A 45 -3.94 0.45 9.59
N PHE A 46 -2.66 0.86 9.57
CA PHE A 46 -2.11 1.67 8.50
C PHE A 46 -2.20 0.96 7.14
N PHE A 47 -1.80 -0.31 7.06
CA PHE A 47 -1.87 -1.04 5.78
C PHE A 47 -3.31 -1.31 5.34
N LYS A 48 -4.22 -1.62 6.28
CA LYS A 48 -5.65 -1.86 5.99
C LYS A 48 -6.38 -0.60 5.54
N LEU A 49 -6.15 0.54 6.20
CA LEU A 49 -6.92 1.76 5.97
C LEU A 49 -6.22 2.73 5.02
N PHE A 50 -4.96 3.05 5.28
CA PHE A 50 -4.26 4.09 4.53
C PHE A 50 -3.71 3.57 3.20
N ALA A 51 -2.93 2.48 3.22
CA ALA A 51 -2.34 1.94 2.01
C ALA A 51 -3.41 1.34 1.09
N ASP A 52 -4.30 0.51 1.63
CA ASP A 52 -5.30 -0.17 0.82
C ASP A 52 -6.54 0.69 0.52
N GLN A 53 -7.45 0.84 1.50
CA GLN A 53 -8.74 1.51 1.26
C GLN A 53 -8.61 2.95 0.74
N CYS A 54 -7.63 3.71 1.22
CA CYS A 54 -7.46 5.10 0.86
C CYS A 54 -6.56 5.30 -0.38
N HIS A 55 -5.35 4.74 -0.39
CA HIS A 55 -4.40 4.97 -1.46
C HIS A 55 -4.70 4.10 -2.69
N HIS A 56 -4.73 2.76 -2.56
CA HIS A 56 -5.10 1.89 -3.68
C HIS A 56 -6.52 2.21 -4.19
N GLY A 57 -7.46 2.57 -3.31
CA GLY A 57 -8.81 3.00 -3.74
C GLY A 57 -8.77 4.17 -4.74
N LYS A 58 -7.93 5.19 -4.52
CA LYS A 58 -7.77 6.30 -5.49
C LYS A 58 -7.15 5.82 -6.80
N GLU A 59 -6.24 4.87 -6.74
CA GLU A 59 -5.62 4.32 -7.93
C GLU A 59 -6.60 3.47 -8.74
N GLU A 60 -7.20 2.46 -8.11
CA GLU A 60 -8.08 1.48 -8.73
C GLU A 60 -9.43 2.07 -9.17
N ASP A 61 -10.00 3.01 -8.42
CA ASP A 61 -11.31 3.61 -8.73
C ASP A 61 -11.21 4.85 -9.64
N LEU A 62 -10.09 5.58 -9.62
CA LEU A 62 -9.96 6.87 -10.31
C LEU A 62 -8.82 6.90 -11.33
N LEU A 63 -7.56 6.67 -10.91
CA LEU A 63 -6.40 6.85 -11.77
C LEU A 63 -6.30 5.78 -12.86
N PHE A 64 -6.37 4.50 -12.50
CA PHE A 64 -6.24 3.39 -13.44
C PHE A 64 -7.34 3.40 -14.50
N PRO A 65 -8.63 3.62 -14.16
CA PRO A 65 -9.67 3.79 -15.17
C PRO A 65 -9.43 5.00 -16.09
N ALA A 66 -8.84 6.08 -15.59
CA ALA A 66 -8.48 7.24 -16.41
C ALA A 66 -7.32 6.94 -17.37
N LEU A 67 -6.32 6.18 -16.94
CA LEU A 67 -5.22 5.70 -17.77
C LEU A 67 -5.70 4.70 -18.84
N GLU A 68 -6.63 3.82 -18.47
CA GLU A 68 -7.27 2.88 -19.39
C GLU A 68 -8.00 3.60 -20.53
N ARG A 69 -8.80 4.62 -20.21
CA ARG A 69 -9.45 5.49 -21.23
C ARG A 69 -8.46 6.24 -22.12
N LYS A 70 -7.19 6.34 -21.72
CA LYS A 70 -6.10 6.94 -22.52
C LYS A 70 -5.28 5.91 -23.29
N GLY A 71 -5.69 4.64 -23.27
CA GLY A 71 -5.09 3.57 -24.09
C GLY A 71 -4.11 2.67 -23.35
N MET A 72 -3.95 2.83 -22.02
CA MET A 72 -3.16 1.87 -21.24
C MET A 72 -3.97 0.59 -21.00
N PRO A 73 -3.48 -0.59 -21.40
CA PRO A 73 -4.27 -1.81 -21.29
C PRO A 73 -4.43 -2.22 -19.82
N ARG A 74 -5.67 -2.51 -19.40
CA ARG A 74 -5.98 -3.05 -18.07
C ARG A 74 -5.39 -4.44 -17.83
N HIS A 75 -5.30 -5.25 -18.89
CA HIS A 75 -4.77 -6.60 -18.85
C HIS A 75 -3.44 -6.70 -19.61
N GLY A 76 -2.52 -7.54 -19.14
CA GLY A 76 -1.26 -7.82 -19.86
C GLY A 76 -0.29 -6.63 -19.93
N GLY A 77 -0.44 -5.64 -19.06
CA GLY A 77 0.40 -4.45 -19.00
C GLY A 77 0.60 -3.93 -17.57
N PRO A 78 1.14 -2.72 -17.39
CA PRO A 78 1.50 -2.19 -16.07
C PRO A 78 0.34 -2.16 -15.07
N LEU A 79 -0.87 -1.82 -15.51
CA LEU A 79 -2.05 -1.81 -14.64
C LEU A 79 -2.37 -3.20 -14.09
N ALA A 80 -2.16 -4.25 -14.88
CA ALA A 80 -2.39 -5.62 -14.44
C ALA A 80 -1.41 -6.04 -13.34
N VAL A 81 -0.15 -5.59 -13.44
CA VAL A 81 0.87 -5.86 -12.43
C VAL A 81 0.52 -5.16 -11.12
N MET A 82 0.18 -3.86 -11.16
CA MET A 82 -0.18 -3.12 -9.96
C MET A 82 -1.42 -3.71 -9.28
N LEU A 83 -2.47 -4.05 -10.03
CA LEU A 83 -3.67 -4.70 -9.48
C LEU A 83 -3.34 -6.03 -8.79
N ALA A 84 -2.49 -6.86 -9.41
CA ALA A 84 -2.06 -8.12 -8.82
C ALA A 84 -1.23 -7.91 -7.54
N GLU A 85 -0.34 -6.91 -7.52
CA GLU A 85 0.46 -6.56 -6.35
C GLU A 85 -0.41 -5.99 -5.21
N HIS A 86 -1.44 -5.20 -5.52
CA HIS A 86 -2.41 -4.72 -4.54
C HIS A 86 -3.19 -5.87 -3.90
N ASP A 87 -3.68 -6.82 -4.72
CA ASP A 87 -4.35 -8.02 -4.24
C ASP A 87 -3.44 -8.88 -3.36
N GLN A 88 -2.17 -9.04 -3.74
CA GLN A 88 -1.18 -9.74 -2.94
C GLN A 88 -0.94 -9.03 -1.59
N GLY A 89 -0.82 -7.69 -1.59
CA GLY A 89 -0.71 -6.91 -0.37
C GLY A 89 -1.91 -7.09 0.56
N ARG A 90 -3.13 -7.08 0.01
CA ARG A 90 -4.36 -7.37 0.76
C ARG A 90 -4.37 -8.78 1.35
N ALA A 91 -3.89 -9.77 0.62
CA ALA A 91 -3.82 -11.15 1.09
C ALA A 91 -2.90 -11.28 2.32
N PHE A 92 -1.70 -10.71 2.29
CA PHE A 92 -0.78 -10.73 3.44
C PHE A 92 -1.39 -10.09 4.69
N VAL A 93 -2.11 -8.99 4.52
CA VAL A 93 -2.74 -8.25 5.62
C VAL A 93 -3.98 -8.98 6.17
N HIS A 94 -4.65 -9.80 5.37
CA HIS A 94 -5.78 -10.63 5.79
C HIS A 94 -5.35 -11.90 6.54
N GLU A 95 -4.15 -12.42 6.26
CA GLU A 95 -3.57 -13.59 6.94
C GLU A 95 -3.03 -13.28 8.35
N MET A 96 -2.99 -12.00 8.74
CA MET A 96 -2.56 -11.49 10.05
C MET A 96 -3.73 -11.16 10.97
#